data_AF-A0A528TPA7-F1
#
_entry.id   AF-A0A528TPA7-F1
#
_cell.length_a   1.000
_cell.length_b   1.000
_cell.length_c   1.000
_cell.angle_alpha   90.00
_cell.angle_beta   90.00
_cell.angle_gamma   90.00
#
_symmetry.space_group_name_H-M   'P 1'
#
loop_
_entity.id
_entity.type
_entity.pdbx_description
1 polymer ?
#
loop_
_entity_poly.entity_id
_entity_poly.type
_entity_poly.pdbx_seq_one_letter_code
_entity_poly.pdbx_strand_id
1 'polypeptide(L)'
;MPPRSQAARSQQKARQTAHAQQERRHRVLAKGHPAMVDSIAGAITVKNLDLYYIVAPDAQIPLKGEHGFGLYFHDCRFLGGYEMTLGGLPPIVLASTAQRGYAALFELANPDLHCDGGRLIPKDELGIRWERILDAEQTCVREVLTIQNFGHEP
;
A
#
# COMPACT_ATOMS: atom_id res chain seq x y z
N MET A 1 -21.00 21.52 -65.00
CA MET A 1 -20.36 20.84 -63.85
C MET A 1 -21.45 20.31 -62.94
N PRO A 2 -21.57 18.99 -62.67
CA PRO A 2 -22.60 18.50 -61.76
C PRO A 2 -22.18 18.75 -60.30
N PRO A 3 -23.13 18.98 -59.36
CA PRO A 3 -22.78 19.19 -57.96
C PRO A 3 -22.35 17.87 -57.32
N ARG A 4 -21.15 17.84 -56.73
CA ARG A 4 -20.68 16.71 -55.90
C ARG A 4 -21.69 16.49 -54.77
N SER A 5 -22.27 15.30 -54.72
CA SER A 5 -23.40 14.96 -53.85
C SER A 5 -23.09 15.16 -52.36
N GLN A 6 -23.89 15.99 -51.69
CA GLN A 6 -23.86 16.18 -50.23
C GLN A 6 -24.00 14.85 -49.47
N ALA A 7 -24.70 13.87 -50.07
CA ALA A 7 -24.90 12.53 -49.52
C ALA A 7 -23.59 11.74 -49.34
N ALA A 8 -22.60 11.91 -50.23
CA ALA A 8 -21.31 11.22 -50.09
C ALA A 8 -20.50 11.79 -48.91
N ARG A 9 -20.60 13.10 -48.67
CA ARG A 9 -19.90 13.79 -47.55
C ARG A 9 -20.51 13.45 -46.19
N SER A 10 -21.83 13.29 -46.09
CA SER A 10 -22.50 12.90 -44.84
C SER A 10 -22.18 11.45 -44.46
N GLN A 11 -22.17 10.54 -45.41
CA GLN A 11 -21.79 9.13 -45.19
C GLN A 11 -20.33 8.99 -44.76
N GLN A 12 -19.43 9.81 -45.33
CA GLN A 12 -18.01 9.79 -44.97
C GLN A 12 -17.77 10.34 -43.54
N LYS A 13 -18.48 11.41 -43.13
CA LYS A 13 -18.45 11.90 -41.74
C LYS A 13 -19.03 10.90 -40.73
N ALA A 14 -20.09 10.19 -41.09
CA ALA A 14 -20.70 9.16 -40.23
C ALA A 14 -19.75 7.96 -40.02
N ARG A 15 -19.01 7.56 -41.05
CA ARG A 15 -17.98 6.49 -40.93
C ARG A 15 -16.78 6.93 -40.07
N GLN A 16 -16.34 8.18 -40.21
CA GLN A 16 -15.24 8.73 -39.40
C GLN A 16 -15.60 8.85 -37.92
N THR A 17 -16.84 9.26 -37.61
CA THR A 17 -17.34 9.36 -36.23
C THR A 17 -17.52 7.99 -35.60
N ALA A 18 -18.02 7.00 -36.34
CA ALA A 18 -18.09 5.62 -35.87
C ALA A 18 -16.70 5.02 -35.58
N HIS A 19 -15.71 5.27 -36.44
CA HIS A 19 -14.33 4.82 -36.22
C HIS A 19 -13.71 5.48 -34.99
N ALA A 20 -13.88 6.80 -34.82
CA ALA A 20 -13.40 7.51 -33.64
C ALA A 20 -14.09 7.03 -32.34
N GLN A 21 -15.37 6.65 -32.41
CA GLN A 21 -16.11 6.09 -31.28
C GLN A 21 -15.67 4.66 -30.95
N GLN A 22 -15.35 3.85 -31.96
CA GLN A 22 -14.76 2.52 -31.83
C GLN A 22 -13.38 2.59 -31.17
N GLU A 23 -12.51 3.50 -31.63
CA GLU A 23 -11.19 3.73 -31.04
C GLU A 23 -11.27 4.26 -29.62
N ARG A 24 -12.23 5.15 -29.32
CA ARG A 24 -12.48 5.62 -27.95
C ARG A 24 -12.94 4.49 -27.05
N ARG A 25 -13.86 3.62 -27.50
CA ARG A 25 -14.28 2.42 -26.77
C ARG A 25 -13.12 1.46 -26.54
N HIS A 26 -12.32 1.20 -27.57
CA HIS A 26 -11.14 0.36 -27.46
C HIS A 26 -10.12 0.94 -26.48
N ARG A 27 -9.90 2.26 -26.47
CA ARG A 27 -9.02 2.94 -25.53
C ARG A 27 -9.55 2.93 -24.09
N VAL A 28 -10.87 3.02 -23.90
CA VAL A 28 -11.49 2.91 -22.57
C VAL A 28 -11.42 1.48 -22.04
N LEU A 29 -11.61 0.48 -22.90
CA LEU A 29 -11.52 -0.95 -22.55
C LEU A 29 -10.07 -1.43 -22.38
N ALA A 30 -9.12 -0.82 -23.07
CA ALA A 30 -7.69 -1.14 -22.99
C ALA A 30 -6.93 -0.37 -21.89
N LYS A 31 -7.60 0.55 -21.17
CA LYS A 31 -7.05 1.03 -19.90
C LYS A 31 -7.15 -0.13 -18.92
N GLY A 32 -6.00 -0.68 -18.53
CA GLY A 32 -5.91 -1.67 -17.46
C GLY A 32 -6.76 -1.24 -16.28
N HIS A 33 -7.51 -2.19 -15.71
CA HIS A 33 -8.39 -1.96 -14.59
C HIS A 33 -7.67 -1.11 -13.53
N PRO A 34 -8.20 0.07 -13.15
CA PRO A 34 -7.55 0.97 -12.19
C PRO A 34 -7.27 0.37 -10.80
N ALA A 35 -7.73 -0.86 -10.55
CA ALA A 35 -7.73 -1.54 -9.27
C ALA A 35 -7.17 -2.98 -9.37
N MET A 36 -6.11 -3.21 -10.15
CA MET A 36 -5.28 -4.41 -10.00
C MET A 36 -4.35 -4.17 -8.81
N VAL A 37 -4.94 -4.14 -7.63
CA VAL A 37 -4.21 -4.04 -6.38
C VAL A 37 -4.75 -5.16 -5.51
N ASP A 38 -3.85 -5.94 -4.91
CA ASP A 38 -4.24 -7.00 -4.00
C ASP A 38 -5.19 -6.46 -2.92
N SER A 39 -6.16 -7.31 -2.55
CA SER A 39 -7.21 -6.95 -1.62
C SER A 39 -6.63 -6.39 -0.31
N ILE A 40 -7.07 -5.19 0.06
CA ILE A 40 -6.73 -4.57 1.34
C ILE A 40 -7.66 -5.01 2.48
N ALA A 41 -8.49 -6.05 2.28
CA ALA A 41 -9.50 -6.46 3.27
C ALA A 41 -8.91 -6.84 4.64
N GLY A 42 -7.65 -7.29 4.68
CA GLY A 42 -6.91 -7.59 5.92
C GLY A 42 -6.01 -6.45 6.41
N ALA A 43 -5.99 -5.30 5.73
CA ALA A 43 -5.10 -4.21 6.06
C ALA A 43 -5.53 -3.46 7.33
N ILE A 44 -4.56 -2.95 8.08
CA ILE A 44 -4.82 -1.98 9.13
C ILE A 44 -4.96 -0.62 8.47
N THR A 45 -6.14 -0.01 8.63
CA THR A 45 -6.46 1.31 8.07
C THR A 45 -6.72 2.30 9.19
N VAL A 46 -6.01 3.42 9.16
CA VAL A 46 -6.19 4.54 10.09
C VAL A 46 -6.39 5.84 9.33
N LYS A 47 -7.10 6.79 9.94
CA LYS A 47 -7.51 8.05 9.33
C LYS A 47 -7.33 9.22 10.29
N ASN A 48 -6.84 10.33 9.77
CA ASN A 48 -6.83 11.63 10.45
C ASN A 48 -7.09 12.74 9.43
N LEU A 49 -8.24 13.42 9.54
CA LEU A 49 -8.70 14.41 8.56
C LEU A 49 -8.67 13.84 7.12
N ASP A 50 -7.89 14.44 6.23
CA ASP A 50 -7.75 14.06 4.82
C ASP A 50 -6.64 13.02 4.58
N LEU A 51 -5.96 12.57 5.65
CA LEU A 51 -4.98 11.49 5.59
C LEU A 51 -5.64 10.15 5.85
N TYR A 52 -5.33 9.18 4.99
CA TYR A 52 -5.58 7.76 5.24
C TYR A 52 -4.27 7.02 5.15
N TYR A 53 -4.05 6.10 6.06
CA TYR A 53 -2.88 5.25 6.04
C TYR A 53 -3.31 3.79 6.09
N ILE A 54 -2.88 3.05 5.07
CA ILE A 54 -3.24 1.66 4.86
C ILE A 54 -1.95 0.85 4.92
N VAL A 55 -1.86 -0.09 5.84
CA VAL A 55 -0.64 -0.89 6.07
C VAL A 55 -1.02 -2.36 6.19
N ALA A 56 -0.12 -3.24 5.76
CA ALA A 56 -0.30 -4.68 5.86
C ALA A 56 -0.48 -5.12 7.34
N PRO A 57 -1.21 -6.22 7.60
CA PRO A 57 -1.40 -6.72 8.96
C PRO A 57 -0.11 -7.16 9.65
N ASP A 58 0.96 -7.43 8.88
CA ASP A 58 2.31 -7.76 9.37
C ASP A 58 3.22 -6.53 9.57
N ALA A 59 2.60 -5.35 9.59
CA ALA A 59 3.25 -4.04 9.66
C ALA A 59 4.10 -3.68 8.42
N GLN A 60 4.23 -4.53 7.40
CA GLN A 60 5.14 -4.23 6.29
C GLN A 60 4.53 -3.22 5.29
N ILE A 61 5.40 -2.46 4.62
CA ILE A 61 5.03 -1.68 3.44
C ILE A 61 6.01 -2.01 2.32
N PRO A 62 5.71 -3.05 1.51
CA PRO A 62 6.54 -3.42 0.38
C PRO A 62 6.77 -2.23 -0.57
N LEU A 63 7.95 -2.17 -1.18
CA LEU A 63 8.27 -1.20 -2.25
C LEU A 63 7.90 -1.73 -3.64
N LYS A 64 7.65 -3.03 -3.76
CA LYS A 64 7.39 -3.74 -5.01
C LYS A 64 6.11 -4.56 -4.88
N GLY A 65 5.56 -4.94 -6.03
CA GLY A 65 4.34 -5.74 -6.11
C GLY A 65 3.07 -4.89 -6.23
N GLU A 66 1.94 -5.57 -6.46
CA GLU A 66 0.64 -4.95 -6.63
C GLU A 66 -0.11 -4.91 -5.29
N HIS A 67 0.18 -3.93 -4.44
CA HIS A 67 -0.45 -3.79 -3.11
C HIS A 67 -0.97 -2.38 -2.88
N GLY A 68 -1.93 -2.21 -1.96
CA GLY A 68 -2.62 -0.94 -1.70
C GLY A 68 -2.06 -0.13 -0.53
N PHE A 69 -0.90 -0.50 -0.02
CA PHE A 69 -0.38 0.05 1.24
C PHE A 69 0.36 1.38 1.04
N GLY A 70 0.16 2.32 1.95
CA GLY A 70 0.81 3.62 1.95
C GLY A 70 -0.03 4.72 2.58
N LEU A 71 0.49 5.94 2.50
CA LEU A 71 -0.21 7.15 2.89
C LEU A 71 -1.03 7.66 1.70
N TYR A 72 -2.27 8.04 1.94
CA TYR A 72 -3.16 8.65 0.97
C TYR A 72 -3.53 10.04 1.45
N PHE A 73 -3.47 10.99 0.53
CA PHE A 73 -3.90 12.37 0.76
C PHE A 73 -4.56 12.88 -0.51
N HIS A 74 -5.80 13.39 -0.38
CA HIS A 74 -6.64 13.82 -1.51
C HIS A 74 -6.73 12.79 -2.66
N ASP A 75 -7.11 11.55 -2.33
CA ASP A 75 -7.26 10.43 -3.27
C ASP A 75 -5.99 10.01 -4.03
N CYS A 76 -4.83 10.56 -3.65
CA CYS A 76 -3.52 10.19 -4.18
C CYS A 76 -2.76 9.35 -3.15
N ARG A 77 -2.27 8.20 -3.59
CA ARG A 77 -1.34 7.37 -2.83
C ARG A 77 0.08 7.90 -2.97
N PHE A 78 0.72 8.22 -1.85
CA PHE A 78 2.13 8.57 -1.76
C PHE A 78 2.92 7.30 -1.49
N LEU A 79 3.79 6.95 -2.44
CA LEU A 79 4.58 5.72 -2.39
C LEU A 79 5.85 5.95 -1.57
N GLY A 80 5.87 5.37 -0.38
CA GLY A 80 7.04 5.20 0.46
C GLY A 80 6.86 3.88 1.20
N GLY A 81 7.89 3.05 1.21
CA GLY A 81 7.83 1.70 1.75
C GLY A 81 9.20 1.22 2.18
N TYR A 82 9.18 0.24 3.06
CA TYR A 82 10.33 -0.47 3.57
C TYR A 82 9.81 -1.72 4.30
N GLU A 83 10.70 -2.69 4.45
CA GLU A 83 10.42 -3.95 5.12
C GLU A 83 11.42 -4.14 6.25
N MET A 84 10.93 -4.56 7.42
CA MET A 84 11.73 -4.84 8.59
C MET A 84 12.06 -6.33 8.66
N THR A 85 13.31 -6.64 8.96
CA THR A 85 13.77 -8.00 9.23
C THR A 85 14.63 -8.05 10.48
N LEU A 86 14.58 -9.18 11.19
CA LEU A 86 15.44 -9.53 12.31
C LEU A 86 16.29 -10.71 11.89
N GLY A 87 17.61 -10.53 11.77
CA GLY A 87 18.50 -11.57 11.25
C GLY A 87 18.11 -12.07 9.85
N GLY A 88 17.52 -11.20 9.01
CA GLY A 88 17.03 -11.55 7.67
C GLY A 88 15.67 -12.25 7.64
N LEU A 89 15.04 -12.50 8.79
CA LEU A 89 13.70 -13.09 8.89
C LEU A 89 12.65 -12.01 9.23
N PRO A 90 11.39 -12.16 8.78
CA PRO A 90 10.32 -11.26 9.19
C PRO A 90 10.02 -11.43 10.70
N PRO A 91 9.63 -10.36 11.41
CA PRO A 91 9.11 -10.46 12.76
C PRO A 91 7.85 -11.33 12.84
N ILE A 92 7.62 -11.95 13.99
CA ILE A 92 6.38 -12.65 14.31
C ILE A 92 5.35 -11.61 14.76
N VAL A 93 4.16 -11.63 14.17
CA VAL A 93 3.06 -10.73 14.54
C VAL A 93 2.32 -11.30 15.75
N LEU A 94 2.27 -10.54 16.84
CA LEU A 94 1.48 -10.89 18.04
C LEU A 94 0.13 -10.20 18.03
N ALA A 95 0.08 -8.93 17.62
CA ALA A 95 -1.15 -8.16 17.47
C ALA A 95 -1.00 -7.01 16.46
N SER A 96 -2.11 -6.69 15.78
CA SER A 96 -2.19 -5.58 14.83
C SER A 96 -3.52 -4.88 15.01
N THR A 97 -3.49 -3.58 15.34
CA THR A 97 -4.70 -2.84 15.72
C THR A 97 -4.68 -1.41 15.20
N ALA A 98 -5.86 -0.89 14.87
CA ALA A 98 -6.08 0.54 14.67
C ALA A 98 -6.46 1.17 16.03
N GLN A 99 -5.52 1.86 16.66
CA GLN A 99 -5.71 2.53 17.94
C GLN A 99 -6.26 3.95 17.75
N ARG A 100 -7.35 4.28 18.46
CA ARG A 100 -8.00 5.62 18.46
C ARG A 100 -8.39 6.15 17.06
N GLY A 101 -8.40 5.29 16.03
CA GLY A 101 -8.74 5.64 14.65
C GLY A 101 -7.63 6.32 13.84
N TYR A 102 -6.67 7.00 14.47
CA TYR A 102 -5.60 7.77 13.79
C TYR A 102 -4.19 7.19 13.97
N ALA A 103 -4.03 6.12 14.78
CA ALA A 103 -2.75 5.47 15.00
C ALA A 103 -2.88 3.97 14.75
N ALA A 104 -1.93 3.38 14.03
CA ALA A 104 -1.80 1.93 13.91
C ALA A 104 -0.77 1.45 14.96
N LEU A 105 -1.08 0.36 15.62
CA LEU A 105 -0.23 -0.26 16.63
C LEU A 105 -0.01 -1.72 16.26
N PHE A 106 1.26 -2.11 16.22
CA PHE A 106 1.70 -3.48 16.02
C PHE A 106 2.56 -3.92 17.21
N GLU A 107 2.25 -5.10 17.75
CA GLU A 107 3.09 -5.81 18.72
C GLU A 107 3.68 -7.01 17.99
N LEU A 108 5.02 -7.06 17.93
CA LEU A 108 5.79 -8.04 17.18
C LEU A 108 6.84 -8.69 18.09
N ALA A 109 7.29 -9.88 17.72
CA ALA A 109 8.36 -10.61 18.38
C ALA A 109 9.43 -11.07 17.38
N ASN A 110 10.64 -11.39 17.87
CA ASN A 110 11.63 -12.07 17.04
C ASN A 110 11.27 -13.55 16.81
N PRO A 111 11.57 -14.10 15.62
CA PRO A 111 11.71 -15.54 15.44
C PRO A 111 13.01 -16.05 16.10
N ASP A 112 13.30 -17.34 16.00
CA ASP A 112 14.60 -17.88 16.38
C ASP A 112 15.71 -17.24 15.53
N LEU A 113 16.57 -16.43 16.15
CA LEU A 113 17.64 -15.71 15.46
C LEU A 113 18.98 -16.43 15.66
N HIS A 114 19.61 -16.79 14.55
CA HIS A 114 20.96 -17.33 14.57
C HIS A 114 21.95 -16.17 14.38
N CYS A 115 22.72 -15.87 15.41
CA CYS A 115 23.75 -14.84 15.37
C CYS A 115 25.09 -15.39 14.86
N ASP A 116 25.93 -14.47 14.41
CA ASP A 116 27.33 -14.77 14.12
C ASP A 116 28.02 -15.37 15.36
N GLY A 117 28.78 -16.45 15.16
CA GLY A 117 29.41 -17.19 16.26
C GLY A 117 28.56 -18.33 16.86
N GLY A 118 27.41 -18.66 16.27
CA GLY A 118 26.60 -19.83 16.64
C GLY A 118 25.68 -19.61 17.84
N ARG A 119 25.58 -18.38 18.35
CA ARG A 119 24.62 -18.03 19.40
C ARG A 119 23.21 -18.02 18.83
N LEU A 120 22.29 -18.68 19.53
CA LEU A 120 20.85 -18.65 19.25
C LEU A 120 20.19 -17.65 20.20
N ILE A 121 19.39 -16.73 19.65
CA ILE A 121 18.40 -15.96 20.42
C ILE A 121 17.06 -16.65 20.18
N PRO A 122 16.49 -17.32 21.19
CA PRO A 122 15.16 -17.91 21.09
C PRO A 122 14.10 -16.90 20.64
N LYS A 123 13.09 -17.39 19.93
CA LYS A 123 11.90 -16.59 19.61
C LYS A 123 11.29 -15.97 20.88
N ASP A 124 10.57 -14.87 20.69
CA ASP A 124 9.84 -14.15 21.75
C ASP A 124 10.72 -13.49 22.84
N GLU A 125 12.05 -13.45 22.68
CA GLU A 125 12.98 -12.74 23.58
C GLU A 125 13.15 -11.25 23.26
N LEU A 126 12.73 -10.79 22.08
CA LEU A 126 12.70 -9.39 21.68
C LEU A 126 11.26 -8.98 21.42
N GLY A 127 10.72 -8.11 22.27
CA GLY A 127 9.45 -7.44 22.03
C GLY A 127 9.66 -6.19 21.19
N ILE A 128 8.83 -6.01 20.18
CA ILE A 128 8.86 -4.85 19.29
C ILE A 128 7.47 -4.25 19.25
N ARG A 129 7.35 -3.02 19.74
CA ARG A 129 6.14 -2.22 19.64
C ARG A 129 6.35 -1.17 18.56
N TRP A 130 5.46 -1.16 17.56
CA TRP A 130 5.53 -0.23 16.44
C TRP A 130 4.25 0.59 16.32
N GLU A 131 4.37 1.87 16.59
CA GLU A 131 3.28 2.84 16.50
C GLU A 131 3.46 3.69 15.25
N ARG A 132 2.39 3.84 14.46
CA ARG A 132 2.35 4.70 13.27
C ARG A 132 1.20 5.68 13.41
N ILE A 133 1.53 6.93 13.61
CA ILE A 133 0.61 7.98 14.06
C ILE A 133 0.45 8.98 12.93
N LEU A 134 -0.79 9.22 12.49
CA LEU A 134 -1.08 10.24 11.50
C LEU A 134 -1.00 11.63 12.09
N ASP A 135 -0.13 12.46 11.53
CA ASP A 135 -0.01 13.89 11.81
C ASP A 135 -0.56 14.67 10.62
N ALA A 136 -1.82 15.11 10.74
CA ALA A 136 -2.49 15.82 9.66
C ALA A 136 -1.98 17.24 9.46
N GLU A 137 -1.44 17.88 10.50
CA GLU A 137 -0.85 19.22 10.39
C GLU A 137 0.43 19.17 9.56
N GLN A 138 1.27 18.16 9.81
CA GLN A 138 2.51 17.95 9.08
C GLN A 138 2.35 17.10 7.81
N THR A 139 1.13 16.64 7.50
CA THR A 139 0.83 15.79 6.33
C THR A 139 1.76 14.56 6.28
N CYS A 140 1.96 13.90 7.41
CA CYS A 140 2.92 12.80 7.52
C CYS A 140 2.45 11.67 8.44
N VAL A 141 3.21 10.56 8.40
CA VAL A 141 3.10 9.48 9.37
C VAL A 141 4.33 9.54 10.25
N ARG A 142 4.12 9.70 11.55
CA ARG A 142 5.19 9.59 12.54
C ARG A 142 5.25 8.16 13.04
N GLU A 143 6.43 7.58 13.01
CA GLU A 143 6.63 6.22 13.49
C GLU A 143 7.47 6.21 14.77
N VAL A 144 7.05 5.38 15.72
CA VAL A 144 7.77 5.12 16.97
C VAL A 144 7.97 3.63 17.09
N LEU A 145 9.23 3.20 17.06
CA LEU A 145 9.64 1.82 17.25
C LEU A 145 10.28 1.67 18.62
N THR A 146 9.67 0.87 19.49
CA THR A 146 10.21 0.52 20.80
C THR A 146 10.65 -0.93 20.76
N ILE A 147 11.88 -1.20 21.16
CA ILE A 147 12.45 -2.54 21.23
C ILE A 147 12.77 -2.84 22.70
N GLN A 148 12.33 -4.00 23.17
CA GLN A 148 12.55 -4.47 24.53
C GLN A 148 13.19 -5.85 24.52
N ASN A 149 14.32 -5.98 25.20
CA ASN A 149 14.96 -7.28 25.45
C ASN A 149 14.29 -7.95 26.66
N PHE A 150 13.72 -9.14 26.45
CA PHE A 150 13.17 -10.07 27.44
C PHE A 150 14.05 -11.29 27.65
N GLY A 151 15.14 -11.42 26.89
CA GLY A 151 16.14 -12.46 27.06
C GLY A 151 16.83 -12.36 28.42
N HIS A 152 17.39 -13.49 28.85
CA HIS A 152 18.10 -13.59 30.13
C HIS A 152 19.52 -13.00 30.10
N GLU A 153 20.06 -12.79 28.88
CA GLU A 153 21.38 -12.19 28.66
C GLU A 153 21.23 -10.81 28.00
N PRO A 154 21.96 -9.79 28.47
CA PRO A 154 21.89 -8.43 27.94
C PRO A 154 22.47 -8.28 26.52
#